data_AF-A0A7C1L2I0-F1
#
_entry.id   AF-A0A7C1L2I0-F1
#
_cell.length_a   1.000
_cell.length_b   1.000
_cell.length_c   1.000
_cell.angle_alpha   90.00
_cell.angle_beta   90.00
_cell.angle_gamma   90.00
#
_symmetry.space_group_name_H-M   'P 1'
#
loop_
_entity.id
_entity.type
_entity.pdbx_description
1 polymer ?
#
loop_
_entity_poly.entity_id
_entity_poly.type
_entity_poly.pdbx_seq_one_letter_code
_entity_poly.pdbx_strand_id
1 'polypeptide(L)'
;MKISNKEKTKEKIQATPEVTIDKVPEWPLGLSLSGSEPIRVSIAEDLAVILTKDAFEQLFCWAYATPLEISCLGSVHRQGNRFFIEKFYLLKQSGSFAGTELDEDAIAEFMEQLMTEGKGDEVQRIKCWGHSHPDMDVFWSTTDDDTCRLLVNDYLISICVSNNFAIRCRIDIASTLPITFDHVPVLCQIPEDKLPMKKYAEEVKNAVSERVFSFVKRLDVQSQKQDENTLEFYCEYCGNFHAEGDCPFMDTGQCIDMFDNNDGMF
;
A
#
# COMPACT_ATOMS: atom_id res chain seq x y z
N MET A 1 27.72 19.00 -71.68
CA MET A 1 27.57 19.43 -70.27
C MET A 1 26.66 18.42 -69.59
N LYS A 2 27.23 17.41 -68.92
CA LYS A 2 27.58 17.30 -67.48
C LYS A 2 26.39 17.01 -66.56
N ILE A 3 26.60 15.94 -65.79
CA ILE A 3 25.72 15.08 -64.96
C ILE A 3 25.37 15.76 -63.61
N SER A 4 24.23 15.41 -63.00
CA SER A 4 24.08 15.39 -61.53
C SER A 4 22.81 14.61 -61.12
N ASN A 5 22.87 13.34 -60.71
CA ASN A 5 23.12 12.81 -59.35
C ASN A 5 22.30 13.49 -58.22
N LYS A 6 21.19 12.83 -57.83
CA LYS A 6 20.50 13.05 -56.55
C LYS A 6 21.21 12.25 -55.46
N GLU A 7 22.00 12.93 -54.64
CA GLU A 7 22.57 12.37 -53.42
C GLU A 7 21.58 12.43 -52.25
N LYS A 8 21.60 11.34 -51.47
CA LYS A 8 20.83 11.11 -50.25
C LYS A 8 21.32 12.01 -49.12
N THR A 9 20.41 12.76 -48.51
CA THR A 9 20.64 13.50 -47.27
C THR A 9 20.84 12.51 -46.12
N LYS A 10 22.07 12.44 -45.57
CA LYS A 10 22.36 11.80 -44.29
C LYS A 10 21.96 12.76 -43.17
N GLU A 11 20.98 12.38 -42.36
CA GLU A 11 20.68 13.05 -41.10
C GLU A 11 21.90 13.03 -40.19
N LYS A 12 22.30 14.22 -39.73
CA LYS A 12 23.39 14.40 -38.78
C LYS A 12 22.87 14.00 -37.40
N ILE A 13 23.36 12.89 -36.88
CA ILE A 13 23.27 12.53 -35.46
C ILE A 13 23.93 13.67 -34.69
N GLN A 14 23.16 14.41 -33.90
CA GLN A 14 23.69 15.46 -33.02
C GLN A 14 24.63 14.80 -32.02
N ALA A 15 25.85 15.31 -31.95
CA ALA A 15 26.84 14.87 -30.97
C ALA A 15 26.28 15.09 -29.55
N THR A 16 26.38 14.06 -28.72
CA THR A 16 26.05 14.12 -27.30
C THR A 16 26.86 15.24 -26.65
N PRO A 17 26.22 16.19 -25.95
CA PRO A 17 26.95 17.30 -25.35
C PRO A 17 27.91 16.75 -24.27
N GLU A 18 29.18 17.11 -24.37
CA GLU A 18 30.15 16.89 -23.30
C GLU A 18 29.75 17.75 -22.10
N VAL A 19 29.31 17.10 -21.03
CA VAL A 19 29.01 17.76 -19.76
C VAL A 19 30.33 17.90 -19.00
N THR A 20 30.96 19.07 -19.09
CA THR A 20 32.08 19.45 -18.21
C THR A 20 31.52 20.00 -16.91
N ILE A 21 31.70 19.25 -15.82
CA ILE A 21 31.33 19.68 -14.46
C ILE A 21 32.51 20.50 -13.90
N ASP A 22 32.45 21.82 -14.01
CA ASP A 22 33.54 22.72 -13.59
C ASP A 22 33.72 22.85 -12.06
N LYS A 23 32.73 22.41 -11.26
CA LYS A 23 32.83 22.38 -9.79
C LYS A 23 32.08 21.18 -9.22
N VAL A 24 32.80 20.35 -8.46
CA VAL A 24 32.18 19.30 -7.64
C VAL A 24 31.33 19.99 -6.57
N PRO A 25 30.02 19.75 -6.49
CA PRO A 25 29.16 20.37 -5.47
C PRO A 25 29.60 19.93 -4.06
N GLU A 26 29.47 20.82 -3.07
CA GLU A 26 29.80 20.58 -1.65
C GLU A 26 28.82 19.64 -0.92
N TRP A 27 27.81 19.12 -1.62
CA TRP A 27 26.90 18.09 -1.13
C TRP A 27 27.49 16.69 -1.38
N PRO A 28 27.16 15.68 -0.56
CA PRO A 28 27.83 14.38 -0.63
C PRO A 28 27.78 13.84 -2.07
N LEU A 29 28.97 13.55 -2.60
CA LEU A 29 29.18 12.78 -3.82
C LEU A 29 28.20 11.62 -3.80
N GLY A 30 27.21 11.67 -4.70
CA GLY A 30 26.24 10.59 -4.85
C GLY A 30 26.94 9.25 -5.00
N LEU A 31 26.21 8.17 -4.74
CA LEU A 31 26.68 6.80 -4.94
C LEU A 31 27.27 6.65 -6.35
N SER A 32 28.60 6.63 -6.45
CA SER A 32 29.29 6.28 -7.69
C SER A 32 29.32 4.77 -7.79
N LEU A 33 28.38 4.24 -8.58
CA LEU A 33 28.34 2.82 -8.92
C LEU A 33 29.47 2.55 -9.91
N SER A 34 30.64 2.20 -9.38
CA SER A 34 31.79 1.80 -10.18
C SER A 34 31.59 0.37 -10.69
N GLY A 35 30.78 0.23 -11.73
CA GLY A 35 30.52 -1.06 -12.39
C GLY A 35 29.26 -0.99 -13.24
N SER A 36 29.26 -1.66 -14.40
CA SER A 36 28.08 -1.83 -15.24
C SER A 36 27.03 -2.78 -14.64
N GLU A 37 27.16 -3.16 -13.37
CA GLU A 37 26.23 -4.05 -12.69
C GLU A 37 25.00 -3.27 -12.20
N PRO A 38 23.79 -3.78 -12.44
CA PRO A 38 22.57 -3.13 -11.97
C PRO A 38 22.46 -3.22 -10.44
N ILE A 39 22.00 -2.14 -9.80
CA ILE A 39 21.58 -2.22 -8.38
C ILE A 39 20.39 -3.17 -8.30
N ARG A 40 20.50 -4.16 -7.43
CA ARG A 40 19.37 -5.01 -7.05
C ARG A 40 18.77 -4.50 -5.75
N VAL A 41 17.46 -4.26 -5.76
CA VAL A 41 16.68 -3.89 -4.58
C VAL A 41 15.66 -5.00 -4.37
N SER A 42 15.60 -5.52 -3.14
CA SER A 42 14.58 -6.48 -2.72
C SER A 42 13.92 -5.97 -1.45
N ILE A 43 12.61 -6.13 -1.36
CA ILE A 43 11.82 -5.82 -0.16
C ILE A 43 11.46 -7.14 0.51
N ALA A 44 11.44 -7.15 1.84
CA ALA A 44 11.03 -8.33 2.58
C ALA A 44 9.54 -8.63 2.35
N GLU A 45 9.21 -9.90 2.12
CA GLU A 45 7.83 -10.35 1.85
C GLU A 45 6.91 -10.16 3.07
N ASP A 46 7.47 -10.05 4.26
CA ASP A 46 6.75 -9.89 5.53
C ASP A 46 6.73 -8.45 6.07
N LEU A 47 7.11 -7.46 5.25
CA LEU A 47 7.03 -6.05 5.59
C LEU A 47 5.57 -5.64 5.80
N ALA A 48 5.21 -5.26 7.04
CA ALA A 48 3.86 -4.85 7.37
C ALA A 48 3.82 -3.91 8.58
N VAL A 49 2.77 -3.10 8.64
CA VAL A 49 2.37 -2.34 9.82
C VAL A 49 1.17 -3.03 10.47
N ILE A 50 1.21 -3.21 11.78
CA ILE A 50 0.19 -3.93 12.54
C ILE A 50 -0.39 -2.97 13.56
N LEU A 51 -1.69 -2.69 13.46
CA LEU A 51 -2.43 -1.99 14.50
C LEU A 51 -2.86 -3.01 15.55
N THR A 52 -2.57 -2.75 16.83
CA THR A 52 -3.28 -3.45 17.89
C THR A 52 -4.76 -3.12 17.82
N LYS A 53 -5.62 -3.95 18.43
CA LYS A 53 -7.05 -3.65 18.55
C LYS A 53 -7.29 -2.25 19.11
N ASP A 54 -6.56 -1.87 20.16
CA ASP A 54 -6.74 -0.58 20.82
C ASP A 54 -6.30 0.59 19.92
N ALA A 55 -5.17 0.45 19.21
CA ALA A 55 -4.72 1.45 18.25
C ALA A 55 -5.70 1.60 17.07
N PHE A 56 -6.24 0.50 16.56
CA PHE A 56 -7.25 0.50 15.51
C PHE A 56 -8.52 1.23 15.99
N GLU A 57 -9.03 0.88 17.17
CA GLU A 57 -10.21 1.53 17.75
C GLU A 57 -9.97 3.02 17.99
N GLN A 58 -8.82 3.41 18.54
CA GLN A 58 -8.47 4.82 18.73
C GLN A 58 -8.50 5.59 17.41
N LEU A 59 -7.74 5.15 16.40
CA LEU A 59 -7.61 5.87 15.14
C LEU A 59 -8.95 6.01 14.40
N PHE A 60 -9.68 4.91 14.21
CA PHE A 60 -10.94 4.93 13.46
C PHE A 60 -12.09 5.57 14.24
N CYS A 61 -12.21 5.32 15.55
CA CYS A 61 -13.27 5.94 16.32
C CYS A 61 -13.07 7.46 16.44
N TRP A 62 -11.83 7.96 16.52
CA TRP A 62 -11.59 9.41 16.48
C TRP A 62 -11.88 9.99 15.10
N ALA A 63 -11.44 9.34 14.02
CA ALA A 63 -11.73 9.77 12.65
C ALA A 63 -13.25 9.85 12.37
N TYR A 64 -14.04 8.91 12.90
CA TYR A 64 -15.50 8.91 12.72
C TYR A 64 -16.26 9.80 13.70
N ALA A 65 -15.60 10.31 14.75
CA ALA A 65 -16.25 11.16 15.75
C ALA A 65 -16.42 12.62 15.30
N THR A 66 -15.78 13.02 14.20
CA THR A 66 -15.78 14.39 13.70
C THR A 66 -15.77 14.42 12.17
N PRO A 67 -16.43 15.40 11.52
CA PRO A 67 -16.33 15.60 10.08
C PRO A 67 -15.05 16.37 9.66
N LEU A 68 -14.19 16.74 10.61
CA LEU A 68 -12.93 17.43 10.38
C LEU A 68 -11.77 16.43 10.42
N GLU A 69 -10.68 16.75 9.72
CA GLU A 69 -9.44 16.00 9.82
C GLU A 69 -8.88 16.04 11.25
N ILE A 70 -8.40 14.89 11.71
CA ILE A 70 -7.65 14.73 12.95
C ILE A 70 -6.25 14.23 12.67
N SER A 71 -5.32 14.55 13.56
CA SER A 71 -3.95 14.06 13.63
C SER A 71 -3.68 13.43 15.01
N CYS A 72 -2.87 12.39 15.04
CA CYS A 72 -2.45 11.72 16.26
C CYS A 72 -1.03 11.16 16.12
N LEU A 73 -0.36 10.97 17.26
CA LEU A 73 0.98 10.37 17.33
C LEU A 73 0.87 8.94 17.84
N GLY A 74 1.60 8.00 17.25
CA GLY A 74 1.53 6.58 17.59
C GLY A 74 2.84 6.03 18.16
N SER A 75 2.70 5.18 19.17
CA SER A 75 3.80 4.40 19.76
C SER A 75 4.03 3.12 18.97
N VAL A 76 5.27 2.91 18.53
CA VAL A 76 5.66 1.83 17.63
C VAL A 76 6.65 0.89 18.31
N HIS A 77 6.34 -0.40 18.28
CA HIS A 77 7.24 -1.48 18.62
C HIS A 77 7.62 -2.27 17.37
N ARG A 78 8.92 -2.41 17.08
CA ARG A 78 9.41 -3.13 15.89
C ARG A 78 9.84 -4.55 16.24
N GLN A 79 9.37 -5.53 15.47
CA GLN A 79 9.83 -6.92 15.52
C GLN A 79 10.20 -7.38 14.11
N GLY A 80 11.50 -7.43 13.80
CA GLY A 80 11.97 -7.74 12.45
C GLY A 80 11.51 -6.71 11.42
N ASN A 81 10.77 -7.16 10.40
CA ASN A 81 10.19 -6.33 9.33
C ASN A 81 8.76 -5.86 9.63
N ARG A 82 8.26 -6.15 10.84
CA ARG A 82 6.90 -5.82 11.27
C ARG A 82 6.92 -4.69 12.29
N PHE A 83 6.03 -3.73 12.09
CA PHE A 83 5.91 -2.55 12.94
C PHE A 83 4.56 -2.54 13.65
N PHE A 84 4.55 -2.73 14.96
CA PHE A 84 3.34 -2.79 15.76
C PHE A 84 3.04 -1.41 16.33
N ILE A 85 1.92 -0.81 15.96
CA ILE A 85 1.42 0.41 16.58
C ILE A 85 0.55 -0.02 17.76
N GLU A 86 1.06 0.24 18.96
CA GLU A 86 0.43 -0.23 20.21
C GLU A 86 -0.75 0.64 20.64
N LYS A 87 -0.62 1.94 20.43
CA LYS A 87 -1.61 2.97 20.77
C LYS A 87 -1.29 4.28 20.06
N PHE A 88 -2.31 5.12 19.94
CA PHE A 88 -2.20 6.50 19.53
C PHE A 88 -2.46 7.47 20.70
N TYR A 89 -1.95 8.68 20.54
CA TYR A 89 -2.12 9.84 21.40
C TYR A 89 -2.78 10.95 20.59
N LEU A 90 -4.01 11.30 20.98
CA LEU A 90 -4.72 12.44 20.43
C LEU A 90 -4.33 13.68 21.23
N LEU A 91 -3.57 14.58 20.60
CA LEU A 91 -3.13 15.82 21.21
C LEU A 91 -4.05 16.97 20.80
N LYS A 92 -3.88 18.10 21.49
CA LYS A 92 -4.54 19.35 21.11
C LYS A 92 -4.11 19.75 19.70
N GLN A 93 -5.07 20.20 18.90
CA GLN A 93 -4.89 20.45 17.48
C GLN A 93 -5.99 21.35 16.95
N SER A 94 -5.77 21.92 15.77
CA SER A 94 -6.82 22.52 14.96
C SER A 94 -7.09 21.63 13.73
N GLY A 95 -8.37 21.43 13.41
CA GLY A 95 -8.80 20.58 12.31
C GLY A 95 -9.70 21.36 11.35
N SER A 96 -9.62 21.03 10.07
CA SER A 96 -10.48 21.55 9.01
C SER A 96 -10.95 20.39 8.12
N PHE A 97 -11.70 20.68 7.06
CA PHE A 97 -12.12 19.66 6.09
C PHE A 97 -10.99 19.21 5.13
N ALA A 98 -9.84 19.89 5.14
CA ALA A 98 -8.77 19.69 4.15
C ALA A 98 -7.37 19.82 4.77
N GLY A 99 -7.27 19.64 6.08
CA GLY A 99 -6.02 19.74 6.81
C GLY A 99 -6.21 19.75 8.31
N THR A 100 -5.18 19.34 9.02
CA THR A 100 -5.07 19.37 10.48
C THR A 100 -3.68 19.84 10.89
N GLU A 101 -3.60 20.57 11.99
CA GLU A 101 -2.36 21.12 12.54
C GLU A 101 -2.29 20.78 14.03
N LEU A 102 -1.31 19.97 14.42
CA LEU A 102 -1.03 19.66 15.81
C LEU A 102 -0.48 20.90 16.53
N ASP A 103 -0.94 21.15 17.74
CA ASP A 103 -0.44 22.23 18.59
C ASP A 103 0.99 21.88 19.05
N GLU A 104 1.98 22.69 18.64
CA GLU A 104 3.41 22.45 18.93
C GLU A 104 3.70 22.42 20.43
N ASP A 105 3.06 23.30 21.21
CA ASP A 105 3.21 23.33 22.67
C ASP A 105 2.65 22.05 23.28
N ALA A 106 1.52 21.55 22.78
CA ALA A 106 0.94 20.29 23.25
C ALA A 106 1.82 19.06 22.92
N ILE A 107 2.55 19.06 21.80
CA ILE A 107 3.55 18.02 21.50
C ILE A 107 4.70 18.11 22.50
N ALA A 108 5.25 19.31 22.72
CA ALA A 108 6.36 19.51 23.64
C ALA A 108 6.01 19.10 25.08
N GLU A 109 4.85 19.55 25.57
CA GLU A 109 4.31 19.19 26.88
C GLU A 109 4.11 17.68 27.02
N PHE A 110 3.58 17.01 25.99
CA PHE A 110 3.41 15.56 25.99
C PHE A 110 4.74 14.81 26.09
N MET A 111 5.75 15.23 25.33
CA MET A 111 7.08 14.62 25.37
C MET A 111 7.76 14.87 26.73
N GLU A 112 7.67 16.08 27.28
CA GLU A 112 8.21 16.41 28.61
C GLU A 112 7.52 15.60 29.71
N GLN A 113 6.20 15.42 29.62
CA GLN A 113 5.44 14.61 30.56
C GLN A 113 5.93 13.16 30.56
N LEU A 114 6.08 12.54 29.37
CA LEU A 114 6.59 11.17 29.27
C LEU A 114 8.00 11.04 29.86
N MET A 115 8.88 12.01 29.60
CA MET A 115 10.24 12.02 30.18
C MET A 115 10.21 12.14 31.70
N THR A 116 9.37 13.03 32.24
CA THR A 116 9.22 13.26 33.69
C THR A 116 8.65 12.06 34.42
N GLU A 117 7.75 11.31 33.77
CA GLU A 117 7.20 10.04 34.28
C GLU A 117 8.19 8.86 34.17
N GLY A 118 9.42 9.09 33.70
CA GLY A 118 10.42 8.04 33.52
C GLY A 118 10.14 7.13 32.32
N LYS A 119 9.27 7.53 31.40
CA LYS A 119 8.90 6.78 30.18
C LYS A 119 9.74 7.21 28.97
N GLY A 120 11.04 7.42 29.16
CA GLY A 120 11.94 7.84 28.07
C GLY A 120 11.96 6.86 26.89
N ASP A 121 11.81 5.57 27.15
CA ASP A 121 11.70 4.56 26.08
C ASP A 121 10.41 4.71 25.25
N GLU A 122 9.33 5.22 25.85
CA GLU A 122 8.07 5.49 25.12
C GLU A 122 8.25 6.68 24.17
N VAL A 123 8.96 7.73 24.58
CA VAL A 123 9.28 8.89 23.73
C VAL A 123 10.02 8.44 22.48
N GLN A 124 10.99 7.52 22.62
CA GLN A 124 11.71 6.95 21.48
C GLN A 124 10.85 6.08 20.58
N ARG A 125 9.73 5.56 21.08
CA ARG A 125 8.76 4.77 20.30
C ARG A 125 7.71 5.61 19.59
N ILE A 126 7.62 6.91 19.85
CA ILE A 126 6.73 7.80 19.09
C ILE A 126 7.29 7.96 17.68
N LYS A 127 6.88 7.05 16.78
CA LYS A 127 7.41 6.87 15.42
C LYS A 127 6.29 6.71 14.39
N CYS A 128 5.06 7.02 14.78
CA CYS A 128 3.93 7.00 13.87
C CYS A 128 3.19 8.33 13.92
N TRP A 129 2.78 8.83 12.75
CA TRP A 129 1.80 9.89 12.61
C TRP A 129 0.58 9.34 11.88
N GLY A 130 -0.59 9.44 12.48
CA GLY A 130 -1.86 9.03 11.89
C GLY A 130 -2.74 10.25 11.66
N HIS A 131 -3.36 10.38 10.50
CA HIS A 131 -4.37 11.40 10.24
C HIS A 131 -5.56 10.85 9.44
N SER A 132 -6.64 11.62 9.35
CA SER A 132 -7.87 11.23 8.66
C SER A 132 -8.25 12.17 7.52
N HIS A 133 -8.81 11.63 6.45
CA HIS A 133 -9.45 12.34 5.34
C HIS A 133 -10.96 12.05 5.34
N PRO A 134 -11.80 12.81 6.08
CA PRO A 134 -13.23 12.55 6.13
C PRO A 134 -13.86 12.78 4.75
N ASP A 135 -14.68 11.84 4.30
CA ASP A 135 -15.41 11.90 3.02
C ASP A 135 -14.55 12.02 1.75
N MET A 136 -13.26 11.69 1.84
CA MET A 136 -12.31 11.69 0.70
C MET A 136 -11.57 10.35 0.60
N ASP A 137 -10.94 10.08 -0.55
CA ASP A 137 -10.05 8.93 -0.67
C ASP A 137 -8.77 9.11 0.16
N VAL A 138 -8.07 8.02 0.45
CA VAL A 138 -6.78 8.03 1.14
C VAL A 138 -5.63 8.33 0.15
N PHE A 139 -5.02 9.49 0.30
CA PHE A 139 -3.88 9.93 -0.52
C PHE A 139 -2.94 10.81 0.30
N TRP A 140 -1.74 11.06 -0.22
CA TRP A 140 -0.79 11.99 0.37
C TRP A 140 -0.89 13.34 -0.36
N SER A 141 -1.25 14.39 0.37
CA SER A 141 -1.18 15.76 -0.10
C SER A 141 0.24 16.32 0.01
N THR A 142 0.48 17.48 -0.60
CA THR A 142 1.75 18.21 -0.42
C THR A 142 2.01 18.54 1.05
N THR A 143 0.96 18.89 1.80
CA THR A 143 1.06 19.17 3.24
C THR A 143 1.47 17.93 4.02
N ASP A 144 0.97 16.75 3.63
CA ASP A 144 1.33 15.49 4.31
C ASP A 144 2.78 15.10 4.04
N ASP A 145 3.26 15.32 2.82
CA ASP A 145 4.67 15.16 2.44
C ASP A 145 5.60 16.05 3.26
N ASP A 146 5.24 17.32 3.43
CA ASP A 146 6.04 18.25 4.22
C ASP A 146 6.01 17.89 5.71
N THR A 147 4.85 17.53 6.26
CA THR A 147 4.74 17.03 7.64
C THR A 147 5.59 15.79 7.87
N CYS A 148 5.57 14.81 6.96
CA CYS A 148 6.39 13.60 7.13
C CYS A 148 7.89 13.89 7.07
N ARG A 149 8.32 14.81 6.19
CA ARG A 149 9.73 15.25 6.14
C ARG A 149 10.17 15.94 7.43
N LEU A 150 9.27 16.67 8.10
CA LEU A 150 9.57 17.33 9.36
C LEU A 150 9.60 16.36 10.54
N LEU A 151 8.71 15.36 10.55
CA LEU A 151 8.57 14.42 11.67
C LEU A 151 9.54 13.23 11.59
N VAL A 152 10.04 12.88 10.41
CA VAL A 152 10.96 11.75 10.25
C VAL A 152 12.31 12.05 10.92
N ASN A 153 12.83 11.08 11.67
CA ASN A 153 14.14 11.17 12.31
C ASN A 153 15.06 10.01 11.90
N ASP A 154 14.73 8.77 12.31
CA ASP A 154 15.35 7.54 11.82
C ASP A 154 14.41 6.83 10.85
N TYR A 155 13.16 6.62 11.27
CA TYR A 155 12.05 6.26 10.43
C TYR A 155 10.74 6.85 10.98
N LEU A 156 9.75 6.97 10.11
CA LEU A 156 8.39 7.40 10.45
C LEU A 156 7.40 6.51 9.73
N ILE A 157 6.38 6.06 10.43
CA ILE A 157 5.21 5.41 9.86
C ILE A 157 4.13 6.46 9.73
N SER A 158 3.60 6.66 8.53
CA SER A 158 2.50 7.59 8.32
C SER A 158 1.28 6.83 7.84
N ILE A 159 0.14 7.07 8.49
CA ILE A 159 -1.13 6.41 8.19
C ILE A 159 -2.18 7.48 7.89
N CYS A 160 -2.78 7.40 6.70
CA CYS A 160 -3.96 8.16 6.32
C CYS A 160 -5.16 7.21 6.33
N VAL A 161 -6.22 7.57 7.06
CA VAL A 161 -7.47 6.81 7.10
C VAL A 161 -8.65 7.61 6.56
N SER A 162 -9.67 6.92 6.08
CA SER A 162 -10.94 7.51 5.69
C SER A 162 -12.09 6.56 6.02
N ASN A 163 -13.29 6.95 5.60
CA ASN A 163 -14.52 6.17 5.64
C ASN A 163 -14.34 4.76 5.08
N ASN A 164 -15.22 3.86 5.51
CA ASN A 164 -15.23 2.45 5.10
C ASN A 164 -13.91 1.72 5.38
N PHE A 165 -13.16 2.17 6.39
CA PHE A 165 -11.84 1.63 6.76
C PHE A 165 -10.79 1.74 5.64
N ALA A 166 -10.96 2.70 4.71
CA ALA A 166 -9.92 3.00 3.75
C ALA A 166 -8.65 3.43 4.50
N ILE A 167 -7.51 2.87 4.11
CA ILE A 167 -6.23 3.09 4.78
C ILE A 167 -5.11 3.14 3.75
N ARG A 168 -4.21 4.10 3.90
CA ARG A 168 -2.94 4.17 3.19
C ARG A 168 -1.83 4.33 4.21
N CYS A 169 -0.74 3.60 4.02
CA CYS A 169 0.39 3.63 4.93
C CYS A 169 1.68 3.77 4.14
N ARG A 170 2.57 4.61 4.65
CA ARG A 170 3.94 4.70 4.19
C ARG A 170 4.93 4.59 5.34
N ILE A 171 6.16 4.21 5.00
CA ILE A 171 7.32 4.22 5.90
C ILE A 171 8.40 5.06 5.26
N ASP A 172 8.73 6.17 5.90
CA ASP A 172 9.83 7.05 5.53
C ASP A 172 11.06 6.67 6.37
N ILE A 173 12.22 6.46 5.73
CA ILE A 173 13.48 6.16 6.40
C ILE A 173 14.45 7.31 6.14
N ALA A 174 14.86 7.98 7.21
CA ALA A 174 15.86 9.03 7.18
C ALA A 174 17.25 8.41 7.40
N SER A 175 17.88 8.03 6.30
CA SER A 175 19.25 7.54 6.26
C SER A 175 20.09 8.37 5.27
N THR A 176 21.36 8.02 5.06
CA THR A 176 22.22 8.68 4.07
C THR A 176 21.61 8.70 2.67
N LEU A 177 20.82 7.67 2.34
CA LEU A 177 19.93 7.66 1.18
C LEU A 177 18.49 7.55 1.71
N PRO A 178 17.73 8.64 1.75
CA PRO A 178 16.34 8.58 2.19
C PRO A 178 15.50 7.67 1.28
N ILE A 179 14.68 6.83 1.88
CA ILE A 179 13.80 5.88 1.16
C ILE A 179 12.40 5.99 1.73
N THR A 180 11.40 6.04 0.85
CA THR A 180 9.98 5.97 1.21
C THR A 180 9.40 4.70 0.62
N PHE A 181 8.80 3.87 1.48
CA PHE A 181 7.94 2.76 1.06
C PHE A 181 6.50 3.20 1.19
N ASP A 182 5.79 3.35 0.07
CA ASP A 182 4.35 3.66 0.07
C ASP A 182 3.53 2.39 -0.17
N HIS A 183 2.23 2.45 0.17
CA HIS A 183 1.32 1.30 0.13
C HIS A 183 1.79 0.10 0.97
N VAL A 184 2.41 0.36 2.13
CA VAL A 184 2.79 -0.71 3.05
C VAL A 184 1.51 -1.36 3.62
N PRO A 185 1.39 -2.71 3.62
CA PRO A 185 0.22 -3.38 4.16
C PRO A 185 -0.02 -3.03 5.63
N VAL A 186 -1.27 -2.67 5.95
CA VAL A 186 -1.71 -2.48 7.34
C VAL A 186 -2.64 -3.62 7.74
N LEU A 187 -2.30 -4.29 8.84
CA LEU A 187 -3.06 -5.39 9.40
C LEU A 187 -3.61 -4.99 10.77
N CYS A 188 -4.82 -5.44 11.11
CA CYS A 188 -5.35 -5.30 12.46
C CYS A 188 -5.15 -6.61 13.23
N GLN A 189 -4.44 -6.53 14.36
CA GLN A 189 -4.25 -7.66 15.25
C GLN A 189 -5.49 -7.82 16.14
N ILE A 190 -6.31 -8.81 15.82
CA ILE A 190 -7.44 -9.22 16.65
C ILE A 190 -7.03 -10.51 17.39
N PRO A 191 -6.97 -10.50 18.73
CA PRO A 191 -6.70 -11.71 19.50
C PRO A 191 -7.75 -12.80 19.21
N GLU A 192 -7.32 -14.02 18.88
CA GLU A 192 -8.21 -15.14 18.51
C GLU A 192 -9.24 -15.46 19.60
N ASP A 193 -8.86 -15.32 20.87
CA ASP A 193 -9.70 -15.56 22.04
C ASP A 193 -10.88 -14.58 22.14
N LYS A 194 -10.81 -13.45 21.45
CA LYS A 194 -11.85 -12.42 21.43
C LYS A 194 -12.81 -12.53 20.26
N LEU A 195 -12.57 -13.43 19.30
CA LEU A 195 -13.46 -13.61 18.15
C LEU A 195 -14.60 -14.58 18.53
N PRO A 196 -15.88 -14.14 18.56
CA PRO A 196 -17.00 -15.01 18.88
C PRO A 196 -17.41 -15.83 17.64
N MET A 197 -16.43 -16.51 17.00
CA MET A 197 -16.64 -17.27 15.76
C MET A 197 -17.74 -18.31 15.88
N LYS A 198 -17.86 -18.96 17.04
CA LYS A 198 -18.92 -19.95 17.31
C LYS A 198 -20.32 -19.32 17.26
N LYS A 199 -20.47 -18.13 17.85
CA LYS A 199 -21.74 -17.39 17.85
C LYS A 199 -22.14 -17.04 16.41
N TYR A 200 -21.24 -16.46 15.64
CA TYR A 200 -21.55 -16.07 14.26
C TYR A 200 -21.75 -17.27 13.33
N ALA A 201 -21.00 -18.36 13.50
CA ALA A 201 -21.23 -19.58 12.74
C ALA A 201 -22.64 -20.15 12.98
N GLU A 202 -23.14 -20.06 14.22
CA GLU A 202 -24.49 -20.50 14.58
C GLU A 202 -25.57 -19.54 14.03
N GLU A 203 -25.35 -18.24 14.09
CA GLU A 203 -26.21 -17.23 13.44
C GLU A 203 -26.30 -17.46 11.93
N VAL A 204 -25.17 -17.67 11.24
CA VAL A 204 -25.13 -17.96 9.80
C VAL A 204 -25.87 -19.26 9.48
N LYS A 205 -25.62 -20.33 10.24
CA LYS A 205 -26.32 -21.61 10.06
C LYS A 205 -27.84 -21.48 10.18
N ASN A 206 -28.32 -20.61 11.07
CA ASN A 206 -29.74 -20.38 11.29
C ASN A 206 -30.35 -19.42 10.25
N ALA A 207 -29.58 -18.47 9.72
CA ALA A 207 -30.05 -17.44 8.80
C ALA A 207 -29.93 -17.83 7.32
N VAL A 208 -28.94 -18.65 6.95
CA VAL A 208 -28.63 -19.01 5.57
C VAL A 208 -29.20 -20.40 5.26
N SER A 209 -30.25 -20.43 4.44
CA SER A 209 -30.74 -21.68 3.83
C SER A 209 -30.21 -21.82 2.40
N GLU A 210 -29.89 -23.04 1.99
CA GLU A 210 -29.54 -23.33 0.60
C GLU A 210 -30.71 -22.96 -0.33
N ARG A 211 -30.40 -22.21 -1.39
CA ARG A 211 -31.35 -21.93 -2.44
C ARG A 211 -31.38 -23.13 -3.39
N VAL A 212 -32.41 -23.96 -3.26
CA VAL A 212 -32.61 -25.09 -4.18
C VAL A 212 -33.06 -24.54 -5.54
N PHE A 213 -32.16 -24.49 -6.51
CA PHE A 213 -32.52 -24.21 -7.89
C PHE A 213 -33.16 -25.47 -8.49
N SER A 214 -34.49 -25.51 -8.53
CA SER A 214 -35.19 -26.50 -9.34
C SER A 214 -35.00 -26.15 -10.81
N PHE A 215 -34.06 -26.82 -11.48
CA PHE A 215 -34.06 -26.88 -12.94
C PHE A 215 -35.34 -27.61 -13.37
N VAL A 216 -36.40 -26.86 -13.62
CA VAL A 216 -37.56 -27.38 -14.36
C VAL A 216 -37.05 -27.66 -15.76
N LYS A 217 -36.68 -28.92 -16.02
CA LYS A 217 -36.57 -29.43 -17.39
C LYS A 217 -37.95 -29.29 -18.04
N ARG A 218 -38.20 -28.16 -18.71
CA ARG A 218 -39.22 -28.12 -19.76
C ARG A 218 -38.72 -29.06 -20.85
N LEU A 219 -39.31 -30.25 -20.89
CA LEU A 219 -39.32 -31.06 -22.09
C LEU A 219 -40.24 -30.35 -23.09
N ASP A 220 -39.72 -29.34 -23.78
CA ASP A 220 -40.36 -28.83 -24.98
C ASP A 220 -39.93 -29.73 -26.15
N VAL A 221 -40.90 -30.52 -26.59
CA VAL A 221 -40.90 -31.19 -27.87
C VAL A 221 -40.93 -30.11 -28.96
N GLN A 222 -39.97 -30.24 -29.89
CA GLN A 222 -39.90 -29.65 -31.23
C GLN A 222 -39.21 -28.29 -31.41
N SER A 223 -37.99 -28.44 -31.96
CA SER A 223 -37.41 -27.66 -33.06
C SER A 223 -37.06 -26.21 -32.79
N GLN A 224 -35.76 -25.93 -32.67
CA GLN A 224 -34.95 -25.29 -33.72
C GLN A 224 -33.55 -24.96 -33.19
N LYS A 225 -32.54 -25.32 -34.00
CA LYS A 225 -31.13 -24.88 -34.03
C LYS A 225 -30.29 -25.05 -32.76
N GLN A 226 -29.33 -25.96 -32.88
CA GLN A 226 -28.15 -26.04 -32.03
C GLN A 226 -27.40 -24.71 -32.09
N ASP A 227 -27.26 -24.05 -30.95
CA ASP A 227 -26.04 -23.34 -30.61
C ASP A 227 -25.43 -24.10 -29.44
N GLU A 228 -24.16 -24.46 -29.62
CA GLU A 228 -23.42 -25.33 -28.72
C GLU A 228 -23.17 -24.64 -27.38
N ASN A 229 -23.25 -25.47 -26.36
CA ASN A 229 -23.15 -25.18 -24.95
C ASN A 229 -21.74 -24.71 -24.59
N THR A 230 -21.45 -23.41 -24.68
CA THR A 230 -20.26 -22.82 -24.08
C THR A 230 -20.44 -22.79 -22.56
N LEU A 231 -19.84 -23.76 -21.86
CA LEU A 231 -19.66 -23.70 -20.42
C LEU A 231 -18.81 -22.47 -20.10
N GLU A 232 -19.38 -21.49 -19.42
CA GLU A 232 -18.64 -20.35 -18.88
C GLU A 232 -17.86 -20.81 -17.64
N PHE A 233 -16.55 -20.54 -17.61
CA PHE A 233 -15.67 -20.85 -16.49
C PHE A 233 -15.27 -19.56 -15.77
N TYR A 234 -15.09 -19.65 -14.45
CA TYR A 234 -14.52 -18.55 -13.67
C TYR A 234 -13.03 -18.44 -13.96
N CYS A 235 -12.58 -17.26 -14.39
CA CYS A 235 -11.18 -17.00 -14.69
C CYS A 235 -10.47 -16.33 -13.50
N GLU A 236 -9.50 -17.02 -12.91
CA GLU A 236 -8.71 -16.50 -11.78
C GLU A 236 -7.84 -15.28 -12.14
N TYR A 237 -7.53 -15.07 -13.44
CA TYR A 237 -6.70 -13.95 -13.89
C TYR A 237 -7.47 -12.62 -13.94
N CYS A 238 -8.72 -12.64 -14.40
CA CYS A 238 -9.51 -11.41 -14.60
C CYS A 238 -10.67 -11.26 -13.62
N GLY A 239 -10.99 -12.32 -12.85
CA GLY A 239 -12.09 -12.33 -11.90
C GLY A 239 -13.49 -12.37 -12.52
N ASN A 240 -13.63 -12.65 -13.83
CA ASN A 240 -14.91 -12.73 -14.55
C ASN A 240 -15.20 -14.15 -15.08
N PHE A 241 -16.45 -14.38 -15.49
CA PHE A 241 -16.88 -15.61 -16.16
C PHE A 241 -16.86 -15.39 -17.68
N HIS A 242 -16.17 -16.28 -18.40
CA HIS A 242 -16.14 -16.31 -19.86
C HIS A 242 -15.75 -17.71 -20.35
N ALA A 243 -15.82 -17.96 -21.66
CA ALA A 243 -15.34 -19.21 -22.24
C ALA A 243 -13.82 -19.36 -22.04
N GLU A 244 -13.34 -20.62 -22.10
CA GLU A 244 -11.92 -20.92 -22.00
C GLU A 244 -11.16 -20.25 -23.16
N GLY A 245 -10.14 -19.44 -22.84
CA GLY A 245 -9.35 -18.69 -23.82
C GLY A 245 -9.81 -17.25 -24.11
N ASP A 246 -11.00 -16.84 -23.66
CA ASP A 246 -11.54 -15.49 -23.90
C ASP A 246 -11.17 -14.47 -22.81
N CYS A 247 -10.16 -14.75 -21.99
CA CYS A 247 -9.71 -13.80 -20.97
C CYS A 247 -9.03 -12.61 -21.65
N PRO A 248 -9.54 -11.37 -21.50
CA PRO A 248 -8.92 -10.18 -22.10
C PRO A 248 -7.54 -9.85 -21.53
N PHE A 249 -7.13 -10.54 -20.45
CA PHE A 249 -5.83 -10.42 -19.81
C PHE A 249 -4.91 -11.61 -20.06
N MET A 250 -5.38 -12.68 -20.73
CA MET A 250 -4.47 -13.69 -21.27
C MET A 250 -3.99 -13.22 -22.64
N ASP A 251 -2.76 -12.70 -22.69
CA ASP A 251 -2.08 -12.49 -23.96
C ASP A 251 -1.78 -13.88 -24.56
N THR A 252 -2.56 -14.27 -25.56
CA THR A 252 -2.52 -15.60 -26.22
C THR A 252 -1.18 -15.91 -26.92
N GLY A 253 -0.19 -15.02 -26.79
CA GLY A 253 1.15 -15.15 -27.35
C GLY A 253 2.23 -15.76 -26.44
N GLN A 254 1.96 -16.10 -25.17
CA GLN A 254 2.99 -16.65 -24.27
C GLN A 254 2.47 -17.78 -23.33
N CYS A 255 1.93 -18.85 -23.89
CA CYS A 255 1.94 -20.14 -23.17
C CYS A 255 3.31 -20.81 -23.39
N ILE A 256 4.29 -20.47 -22.54
CA ILE A 256 5.48 -21.31 -22.35
C ILE A 256 5.14 -22.30 -21.24
N ASP A 257 5.24 -23.58 -21.57
CA ASP A 257 5.15 -24.73 -20.67
C ASP A 257 5.95 -24.51 -19.38
N MET A 258 5.27 -24.35 -18.24
CA MET A 258 5.89 -24.32 -16.90
C MET A 258 5.61 -25.58 -16.06
N PHE A 259 5.12 -26.66 -16.67
CA PHE A 259 4.95 -27.95 -15.99
C PHE A 259 5.52 -29.11 -16.81
N ASP A 260 6.85 -29.12 -16.98
CA ASP A 260 7.60 -30.37 -17.12
C ASP A 260 9.05 -30.14 -16.69
N ASN A 261 9.31 -30.42 -15.40
CA ASN A 261 10.62 -30.81 -14.89
C ASN A 261 10.42 -31.44 -13.50
N ASN A 262 9.84 -32.63 -13.50
CA ASN A 262 9.95 -33.57 -12.38
C ASN A 262 10.67 -34.82 -12.90
N ASP A 263 11.96 -34.67 -13.19
CA ASP A 263 12.87 -35.80 -13.34
C ASP A 263 13.83 -35.80 -12.14
N GLY A 264 13.66 -36.84 -11.33
CA GLY A 264 14.37 -37.03 -10.09
C GLY A 264 15.84 -37.38 -10.27
N MET A 265 16.60 -37.16 -9.20
CA MET A 265 17.77 -37.96 -8.88
C MET A 265 17.90 -38.09 -7.36
N PHE A 266 18.20 -39.33 -6.98
CA PHE A 266 18.83 -39.72 -5.72
C PHE A 266 20.10 -38.93 -5.44
#